data_AF-A0A7S3GYC8-F1
#
_entry.id   AF-A0A7S3GYC8-F1
#
_cell.length_a   1.000
_cell.length_b   1.000
_cell.length_c   1.000
_cell.angle_alpha   90.00
_cell.angle_beta   90.00
_cell.angle_gamma   90.00
#
_symmetry.space_group_name_H-M   'P 1'
#
loop_
_entity.id
_entity.type
_entity.pdbx_description
1 polymer ?
#
loop_
_entity_poly.entity_id
_entity_poly.type
_entity_poly.pdbx_seq_one_letter_code
_entity_poly.pdbx_strand_id
1 'polypeptide(L)'
;AGVITGVVPKVVKTEPVPKPSNNLVVTAVGSNVMDIVNQPGKDVLLVVFAPWCTHCKKLLPTYEILARAVQNEPRIVIAKINGETNDIPSSWGVKAYPTLLWFRASDKEAVKGDFSALLPRDYWDAGYSLHELASFVQREGSFDLKSLRVASNEQLASLQGAEEALRVQYEIEERHQMRNMGRVVYEDSPLLDYFLGEVVFDGKRWHVAMTAA
;
A
#
# COMPACT_ATOMS: atom_id res chain seq x y z
N ALA A 1 -27.43 14.71 -20.33
CA ALA A 1 -28.58 13.91 -20.82
C ALA A 1 -28.91 12.71 -19.92
N GLY A 2 -27.93 12.00 -19.33
CA GLY A 2 -28.19 10.77 -18.54
C GLY A 2 -28.87 10.92 -17.17
N VAL A 3 -28.78 12.09 -16.53
CA VAL A 3 -29.37 12.34 -15.18
C VAL A 3 -30.90 12.24 -15.19
N ILE A 4 -31.51 12.60 -16.32
CA ILE A 4 -32.98 12.62 -16.49
C ILE A 4 -33.49 11.23 -16.90
N THR A 5 -32.64 10.41 -17.53
CA THR A 5 -32.98 9.05 -18.01
C THR A 5 -32.63 7.95 -17.01
N GLY A 6 -32.09 8.29 -15.84
CA GLY A 6 -31.73 7.34 -14.78
C GLY A 6 -30.49 6.48 -15.07
N VAL A 7 -29.80 6.71 -16.19
CA VAL A 7 -28.58 5.97 -16.57
C VAL A 7 -27.41 6.95 -16.52
N VAL A 8 -26.89 7.14 -15.31
CA VAL A 8 -25.66 7.88 -15.08
C VAL A 8 -24.58 6.87 -14.69
N PRO A 9 -23.53 6.68 -15.50
CA PRO A 9 -22.42 5.84 -15.09
C PRO A 9 -21.78 6.43 -13.84
N LYS A 10 -21.51 5.58 -12.85
CA LYS A 10 -20.85 5.99 -11.61
C LYS A 10 -19.47 6.57 -11.95
N VAL A 11 -19.24 7.83 -11.64
CA VAL A 11 -17.91 8.43 -11.71
C VAL A 11 -17.14 7.95 -10.48
N VAL A 12 -16.00 7.31 -10.72
CA VAL A 12 -15.13 6.77 -9.66
C VAL A 12 -13.90 7.66 -9.59
N LYS A 13 -13.61 8.20 -8.41
CA LYS A 13 -12.35 8.91 -8.14
C LYS A 13 -11.20 7.91 -8.26
N THR A 14 -10.23 8.19 -9.14
CA THR A 14 -9.07 7.32 -9.36
C THR A 14 -7.87 8.16 -9.74
N GLU A 15 -6.71 7.79 -9.20
CA GLU A 15 -5.42 8.22 -9.72
C GLU A 15 -5.14 7.55 -11.08
N PRO A 16 -4.19 8.09 -11.86
CA PRO A 16 -3.68 7.42 -13.05
C PRO A 16 -3.09 6.05 -12.68
N VAL A 17 -3.36 5.04 -13.51
CA VAL A 17 -2.77 3.71 -13.32
C VAL A 17 -1.23 3.84 -13.39
N PRO A 18 -0.51 3.39 -12.36
CA PRO A 18 0.94 3.48 -12.35
C PRO A 18 1.55 2.64 -13.47
N LYS A 19 2.71 3.08 -13.98
CA LYS A 19 3.47 2.30 -14.97
C LYS A 19 3.88 0.96 -14.35
N PRO A 20 3.94 -0.12 -15.15
CA PRO A 20 4.47 -1.40 -14.68
C PRO A 20 5.85 -1.20 -14.05
N SER A 21 6.00 -1.62 -12.81
CA SER A 21 7.25 -1.54 -12.05
C SER A 21 7.52 -2.90 -11.42
N ASN A 22 8.79 -3.19 -11.13
CA ASN A 22 9.19 -4.44 -10.47
C ASN A 22 8.97 -4.39 -8.95
N ASN A 23 7.97 -3.60 -8.51
CA ASN A 23 7.66 -3.41 -7.10
C ASN A 23 6.93 -4.64 -6.56
N LEU A 24 7.37 -5.14 -5.41
CA LEU A 24 6.78 -6.30 -4.74
C LEU A 24 5.41 -5.99 -4.14
N VAL A 25 5.18 -4.73 -3.78
CA VAL A 25 3.84 -4.24 -3.39
C VAL A 25 3.19 -3.62 -4.60
N VAL A 26 2.06 -4.19 -5.00
CA VAL A 26 1.27 -3.70 -6.13
C VAL A 26 0.53 -2.43 -5.74
N THR A 27 0.76 -1.34 -6.46
CA THR A 27 0.01 -0.10 -6.26
C THR A 27 -1.32 -0.18 -7.01
N ALA A 28 -2.41 -0.27 -6.26
CA ALA A 28 -3.77 -0.24 -6.77
C ALA A 28 -4.32 1.20 -6.78
N VAL A 29 -5.20 1.47 -7.73
CA VAL A 29 -5.96 2.71 -7.91
C VAL A 29 -7.44 2.39 -8.07
N GLY A 30 -8.32 3.39 -7.94
CA GLY A 30 -9.77 3.19 -7.95
C GLY A 30 -10.29 2.44 -9.19
N SER A 31 -9.64 2.63 -10.34
CA SER A 31 -10.00 1.97 -11.59
C SER A 31 -9.60 0.50 -11.72
N ASN A 32 -8.54 0.05 -11.03
CA ASN A 32 -8.00 -1.32 -11.19
C ASN A 32 -8.00 -2.15 -9.91
N VAL A 33 -8.38 -1.57 -8.77
CA VAL A 33 -8.36 -2.27 -7.47
C VAL A 33 -9.22 -3.52 -7.50
N MET A 34 -10.36 -3.48 -8.19
CA MET A 34 -11.23 -4.64 -8.37
C MET A 34 -10.51 -5.75 -9.15
N ASP A 35 -9.84 -5.42 -10.26
CA ASP A 35 -9.10 -6.41 -11.05
C ASP A 35 -7.96 -7.06 -10.25
N ILE A 36 -7.30 -6.28 -9.40
CA ILE A 36 -6.24 -6.77 -8.51
C ILE A 36 -6.81 -7.71 -7.45
N VAL A 37 -7.87 -7.31 -6.74
CA VAL A 37 -8.46 -8.16 -5.69
C VAL A 37 -9.17 -9.38 -6.26
N ASN A 38 -9.61 -9.36 -7.52
CA ASN A 38 -10.35 -10.45 -8.17
C ASN A 38 -9.45 -11.46 -8.88
N GLN A 39 -8.12 -11.35 -8.79
CA GLN A 39 -7.21 -12.31 -9.45
C GLN A 39 -7.54 -13.75 -9.01
N PRO A 40 -7.86 -14.66 -9.96
CA PRO A 40 -8.27 -16.01 -9.66
C PRO A 40 -7.10 -16.82 -9.08
N GLY A 41 -7.41 -17.69 -8.11
CA GLY A 41 -6.40 -18.56 -7.48
C GLY A 41 -5.36 -17.82 -6.62
N LYS A 42 -5.54 -16.53 -6.35
CA LYS A 42 -4.64 -15.74 -5.52
C LYS A 42 -5.33 -15.20 -4.28
N ASP A 43 -4.67 -15.24 -3.14
CA ASP A 43 -5.01 -14.44 -1.99
C ASP A 43 -4.44 -13.03 -2.13
N VAL A 44 -5.18 -12.01 -1.71
CA VAL A 44 -4.77 -10.61 -1.82
C VAL A 44 -4.88 -9.96 -0.43
N LEU A 45 -3.74 -9.51 0.10
CA LEU A 45 -3.72 -8.58 1.22
C LEU A 45 -3.65 -7.17 0.65
N LEU A 46 -4.67 -6.36 0.94
CA LEU A 46 -4.73 -4.97 0.51
C LEU A 46 -4.63 -4.06 1.73
N VAL A 47 -3.67 -3.13 1.73
CA VAL A 47 -3.66 -2.01 2.68
C VAL A 47 -4.29 -0.77 2.07
N VAL A 48 -5.33 -0.27 2.71
CA VAL A 48 -5.89 1.05 2.42
C VAL A 48 -5.21 2.05 3.34
N PHE A 49 -4.49 3.00 2.77
CA PHE A 49 -3.71 3.99 3.50
C PHE A 49 -4.04 5.42 3.05
N ALA A 50 -3.52 6.40 3.81
CA ALA A 50 -3.46 7.79 3.39
C ALA A 50 -2.06 8.36 3.67
N PRO A 51 -1.54 9.27 2.83
CA PRO A 51 -0.17 9.77 2.96
C PRO A 51 0.04 10.62 4.21
N TRP A 52 -1.02 11.28 4.72
CA TRP A 52 -0.96 12.09 5.93
C TRP A 52 -1.06 11.27 7.23
N CYS A 53 -1.38 9.98 7.14
CA CYS A 53 -1.65 9.12 8.29
C CYS A 53 -0.35 8.59 8.93
N THR A 54 -0.06 9.03 10.16
CA THR A 54 1.15 8.63 10.91
C THR A 54 1.23 7.12 11.15
N HIS A 55 0.10 6.46 11.44
CA HIS A 55 0.09 5.00 11.61
C HIS A 55 0.42 4.25 10.31
N CYS A 56 -0.01 4.79 9.19
CA CYS A 56 0.24 4.25 7.86
C CYS A 56 1.74 4.34 7.52
N LYS A 57 2.37 5.48 7.81
CA LYS A 57 3.81 5.66 7.61
C LYS A 57 4.66 4.68 8.40
N LYS A 58 4.20 4.27 9.59
CA LYS A 58 4.86 3.24 10.39
C LYS A 58 4.65 1.84 9.83
N LEU A 59 3.46 1.54 9.31
CA LEU A 59 3.10 0.22 8.77
C LEU A 59 3.70 -0.05 7.38
N LEU A 60 3.68 0.93 6.48
CA LEU A 60 4.06 0.72 5.08
C LEU A 60 5.48 0.13 4.92
N PRO A 61 6.50 0.52 5.71
CA PRO A 61 7.79 -0.14 5.64
C PRO A 61 7.74 -1.62 5.99
N THR A 62 7.15 -1.98 7.12
CA THR A 62 6.94 -3.37 7.53
C THR A 62 6.14 -4.15 6.49
N TYR A 63 5.16 -3.51 5.84
CA TYR A 63 4.34 -4.08 4.80
C TYR A 63 5.11 -4.39 3.50
N GLU A 64 6.08 -3.55 3.13
CA GLU A 64 6.98 -3.83 2.00
C GLU A 64 7.97 -4.96 2.33
N ILE A 65 8.39 -5.07 3.58
CA ILE A 65 9.21 -6.19 4.06
C ILE A 65 8.42 -7.50 4.05
N LEU A 66 7.13 -7.47 4.43
CA LEU A 66 6.24 -8.61 4.27
C LEU A 66 6.18 -9.07 2.81
N ALA A 67 6.05 -8.13 1.86
CA ALA A 67 6.05 -8.46 0.44
C ALA A 67 7.34 -9.14 -0.02
N ARG A 68 8.50 -8.71 0.48
CA ARG A 68 9.79 -9.39 0.27
C ARG A 68 9.81 -10.79 0.87
N ALA A 69 9.27 -10.97 2.08
CA ALA A 69 9.23 -12.25 2.74
C ALA A 69 8.38 -13.28 1.98
N VAL A 70 7.29 -12.84 1.35
CA VAL A 70 6.36 -13.72 0.62
C VAL A 70 6.54 -13.73 -0.90
N GLN A 71 7.55 -13.04 -1.43
CA GLN A 71 7.75 -12.86 -2.89
C GLN A 71 7.85 -14.17 -3.69
N ASN A 72 8.23 -15.27 -3.03
CA ASN A 72 8.39 -16.59 -3.66
C ASN A 72 7.08 -17.40 -3.70
N GLU A 73 6.00 -16.93 -3.08
CA GLU A 73 4.69 -17.58 -3.10
C GLU A 73 3.79 -16.89 -4.16
N PRO A 74 3.62 -17.49 -5.35
CA PRO A 74 2.91 -16.85 -6.46
C PRO A 74 1.39 -16.70 -6.24
N ARG A 75 0.84 -17.38 -5.23
CA ARG A 75 -0.57 -17.27 -4.85
C ARG A 75 -0.88 -16.07 -3.97
N ILE A 76 0.10 -15.28 -3.53
CA ILE A 76 -0.13 -14.11 -2.69
C ILE A 76 0.14 -12.84 -3.49
N VAL A 77 -0.76 -11.88 -3.37
CA VAL A 77 -0.56 -10.51 -3.83
C VAL A 77 -0.60 -9.58 -2.63
N ILE A 78 0.47 -8.82 -2.45
CA ILE A 78 0.52 -7.73 -1.48
C ILE A 78 0.26 -6.42 -2.24
N ALA A 79 -0.78 -5.69 -1.86
CA ALA A 79 -1.23 -4.50 -2.57
C ALA A 79 -1.46 -3.32 -1.64
N LYS A 80 -1.26 -2.10 -2.14
CA LYS A 80 -1.58 -0.86 -1.43
C LYS A 80 -2.43 0.07 -2.27
N ILE A 81 -3.36 0.78 -1.65
CA ILE A 81 -4.20 1.80 -2.30
C ILE A 81 -4.29 3.05 -1.43
N ASN A 82 -4.13 4.21 -2.04
CA ASN A 82 -4.34 5.49 -1.39
C ASN A 82 -5.85 5.81 -1.35
N GLY A 83 -6.48 5.62 -0.19
CA GLY A 83 -7.92 5.87 0.00
C GLY A 83 -8.29 7.35 0.03
N GLU A 84 -7.33 8.27 0.14
CA GLU A 84 -7.59 9.71 0.05
C GLU A 84 -7.92 10.12 -1.39
N THR A 85 -7.22 9.54 -2.37
CA THR A 85 -7.26 9.96 -3.78
C THR A 85 -7.98 8.95 -4.68
N ASN A 86 -8.37 7.80 -4.16
CA ASN A 86 -9.10 6.76 -4.88
C ASN A 86 -10.36 6.35 -4.13
N ASP A 87 -11.47 6.15 -4.85
CA ASP A 87 -12.69 5.61 -4.26
C ASP A 87 -12.52 4.14 -3.90
N ILE A 88 -12.91 3.79 -2.68
CA ILE A 88 -12.95 2.41 -2.18
C ILE A 88 -14.41 1.95 -2.11
N PRO A 89 -14.74 0.70 -2.49
CA PRO A 89 -16.09 0.17 -2.30
C PRO A 89 -16.55 0.30 -0.84
N SER A 90 -17.70 0.94 -0.62
CA SER A 90 -18.30 1.11 0.71
C SER A 90 -18.58 -0.20 1.41
N SER A 91 -18.84 -1.26 0.64
CA SER A 91 -19.06 -2.61 1.14
C SER A 91 -17.84 -3.20 1.85
N TRP A 92 -16.64 -2.69 1.59
CA TRP A 92 -15.40 -3.14 2.26
C TRP A 92 -15.22 -2.56 3.66
N GLY A 93 -16.13 -1.70 4.12
CA GLY A 93 -16.18 -1.27 5.52
C GLY A 93 -14.99 -0.44 6.00
N VAL A 94 -14.23 0.19 5.09
CA VAL A 94 -13.08 1.05 5.45
C VAL A 94 -13.58 2.30 6.18
N LYS A 95 -13.24 2.40 7.47
CA LYS A 95 -13.64 3.52 8.35
C LYS A 95 -12.49 4.42 8.78
N ALA A 96 -11.26 3.91 8.74
CA ALA A 96 -10.06 4.59 9.22
C ALA A 96 -8.82 4.07 8.49
N TYR A 97 -7.68 4.74 8.67
CA TYR A 97 -6.41 4.33 8.09
C TYR A 97 -5.37 3.98 9.18
N PRO A 98 -4.51 2.98 8.95
CA PRO A 98 -4.58 2.01 7.86
C PRO A 98 -5.72 0.99 8.09
N THR A 99 -6.31 0.48 7.01
CA THR A 99 -7.20 -0.69 7.07
C THR A 99 -6.60 -1.80 6.21
N LEU A 100 -6.42 -2.99 6.80
CA LEU A 100 -5.96 -4.17 6.09
C LEU A 100 -7.16 -5.06 5.74
N LEU A 101 -7.27 -5.41 4.46
CA LEU A 101 -8.36 -6.19 3.89
C LEU A 101 -7.80 -7.47 3.28
N TRP A 102 -8.35 -8.61 3.66
CA TRP A 102 -7.91 -9.91 3.16
C TRP A 102 -8.94 -10.54 2.22
N PHE A 103 -8.55 -10.76 0.96
CA PHE A 103 -9.38 -11.39 -0.05
C PHE A 103 -8.85 -12.78 -0.36
N ARG A 104 -9.53 -13.83 0.09
CA ARG A 104 -9.11 -15.22 -0.14
C ARG A 104 -9.41 -15.66 -1.57
N ALA A 105 -8.55 -16.50 -2.13
CA ALA A 105 -8.79 -17.14 -3.42
C ALA A 105 -10.13 -17.91 -3.45
N SER A 106 -10.44 -18.64 -2.38
CA SER A 106 -11.66 -19.46 -2.26
C SER A 106 -12.95 -18.64 -2.19
N ASP A 107 -12.92 -17.45 -1.56
CA ASP A 107 -14.09 -16.57 -1.48
C ASP A 107 -14.46 -16.02 -2.88
N LYS A 108 -13.47 -15.88 -3.79
CA LYS A 108 -13.67 -15.46 -5.19
C LYS A 108 -14.34 -16.55 -6.02
N GLU A 109 -14.01 -17.81 -5.77
CA GLU A 109 -14.64 -18.96 -6.43
C GLU A 109 -16.13 -19.06 -6.04
N ALA A 110 -16.46 -18.71 -4.80
CA ALA A 110 -17.83 -18.75 -4.29
C ALA A 110 -18.75 -17.72 -4.96
N VAL A 111 -18.25 -16.53 -5.31
CA VAL A 111 -19.05 -15.45 -5.91
C VAL A 111 -19.30 -15.60 -7.42
N LYS A 112 -18.77 -16.66 -8.07
CA LYS A 112 -19.05 -17.06 -9.47
C LYS A 112 -19.08 -15.90 -10.50
N GLY A 113 -18.23 -14.89 -10.32
CA GLY A 113 -18.12 -13.74 -11.24
C GLY A 113 -18.93 -12.49 -10.85
N ASP A 114 -19.78 -12.54 -9.81
CA ASP A 114 -20.31 -11.31 -9.19
C ASP A 114 -19.31 -10.76 -8.18
N PHE A 115 -18.24 -10.17 -8.69
CA PHE A 115 -17.19 -9.62 -7.85
C PHE A 115 -17.61 -8.38 -7.05
N SER A 116 -18.78 -7.81 -7.34
CA SER A 116 -19.35 -6.74 -6.50
C SER A 116 -19.78 -7.25 -5.12
N ALA A 117 -20.06 -8.55 -5.02
CA ALA A 117 -20.35 -9.25 -3.78
C ALA A 117 -19.11 -9.79 -3.06
N LEU A 118 -17.91 -9.61 -3.60
CA LEU A 118 -16.67 -10.03 -2.92
C LEU A 118 -16.41 -9.11 -1.73
N LEU A 119 -16.53 -9.67 -0.53
CA LEU A 119 -16.26 -8.98 0.72
C LEU A 119 -14.90 -9.43 1.28
N PRO A 120 -14.07 -8.49 1.74
CA PRO A 120 -12.84 -8.83 2.45
C PRO A 120 -13.15 -9.43 3.83
N ARG A 121 -12.22 -10.22 4.34
CA ARG A 121 -12.16 -10.60 5.75
C ARG A 121 -11.38 -9.54 6.51
N ASP A 122 -11.87 -9.23 7.71
CA ASP A 122 -11.23 -8.25 8.58
C ASP A 122 -9.90 -8.79 9.12
N TYR A 123 -8.83 -7.99 8.97
CA TYR A 123 -7.57 -8.17 9.67
C TYR A 123 -7.71 -7.49 11.06
N TRP A 124 -8.27 -8.19 12.06
CA TRP A 124 -8.60 -7.55 13.34
C TRP A 124 -7.75 -7.97 14.55
N ASP A 125 -6.97 -9.06 14.47
CA ASP A 125 -6.42 -9.69 15.68
C ASP A 125 -4.92 -9.99 15.65
N ALA A 126 -4.17 -9.30 14.78
CA ALA A 126 -2.75 -9.58 14.65
C ALA A 126 -1.85 -8.41 15.02
N GLY A 127 -2.21 -7.13 14.95
CA GLY A 127 -1.22 -6.04 15.09
C GLY A 127 -0.43 -5.80 13.79
N TYR A 128 0.58 -4.93 13.81
CA TYR A 128 1.25 -4.42 12.60
C TYR A 128 2.72 -4.79 12.48
N SER A 129 3.25 -5.62 13.38
CA SER A 129 4.63 -6.09 13.25
C SER A 129 4.77 -7.09 12.10
N LEU A 130 6.00 -7.26 11.60
CA LEU A 130 6.30 -8.22 10.54
C LEU A 130 5.88 -9.64 10.93
N HIS A 131 6.14 -10.03 12.18
CA HIS A 131 5.80 -11.35 12.71
C HIS A 131 4.29 -11.61 12.67
N GLU A 132 3.51 -10.63 13.09
CA GLU A 132 2.06 -10.69 13.15
C GLU A 132 1.43 -10.75 11.75
N LEU A 133 1.90 -9.89 10.84
CA LEU A 133 1.49 -9.89 9.44
C LEU A 133 1.82 -11.22 8.75
N ALA A 134 3.05 -11.73 8.94
CA ALA A 134 3.47 -13.00 8.38
C ALA A 134 2.66 -14.17 8.95
N SER A 135 2.40 -14.16 10.26
CA SER A 135 1.59 -15.19 10.93
C SER A 135 0.16 -15.20 10.44
N PHE A 136 -0.44 -14.02 10.23
CA PHE A 136 -1.77 -13.89 9.63
C PHE A 136 -1.80 -14.49 8.22
N VAL A 137 -0.86 -14.07 7.36
CA VAL A 137 -0.78 -14.56 5.98
C VAL A 137 -0.59 -16.08 5.95
N GLN A 138 0.25 -16.61 6.84
CA GLN A 138 0.47 -18.04 6.99
C GLN A 138 -0.80 -18.78 7.45
N ARG A 139 -1.56 -18.22 8.39
CA ARG A 139 -2.78 -18.84 8.94
C ARG A 139 -3.97 -18.82 7.98
N GLU A 140 -4.20 -17.68 7.32
CA GLU A 140 -5.38 -17.46 6.48
C GLU A 140 -5.16 -17.80 5.00
N GLY A 141 -3.90 -17.96 4.61
CA GLY A 141 -3.44 -18.33 3.28
C GLY A 141 -4.12 -19.57 2.72
N SER A 142 -4.49 -19.52 1.45
CA SER A 142 -5.03 -20.64 0.67
C SER A 142 -3.89 -21.48 0.06
N PHE A 143 -2.78 -21.65 0.79
CA PHE A 143 -1.55 -22.29 0.33
C PHE A 143 -0.96 -23.29 1.33
N ASP A 144 -0.08 -24.18 0.85
CA ASP A 144 0.60 -25.15 1.72
C ASP A 144 1.61 -24.42 2.59
N LEU A 145 1.50 -24.53 3.92
CA LEU A 145 2.42 -23.94 4.88
C LEU A 145 3.89 -24.33 4.62
N LYS A 146 4.12 -25.47 3.97
CA LYS A 146 5.47 -25.93 3.58
C LYS A 146 6.05 -25.17 2.39
N SER A 147 5.23 -24.53 1.56
CA SER A 147 5.70 -23.67 0.46
C SER A 147 6.12 -22.29 0.96
N LEU A 148 5.56 -21.82 2.07
CA LEU A 148 6.01 -20.61 2.75
C LEU A 148 7.33 -20.88 3.49
N ARG A 149 8.44 -20.80 2.77
CA ARG A 149 9.78 -20.75 3.38
C ARG A 149 9.89 -19.43 4.15
N VAL A 150 9.49 -19.44 5.41
CA VAL A 150 9.76 -18.33 6.33
C VAL A 150 11.27 -18.08 6.29
N ALA A 151 11.64 -16.82 6.09
CA ALA A 151 13.02 -16.35 5.99
C ALA A 151 13.93 -17.00 7.05
N SER A 152 15.14 -17.45 6.65
CA SER A 152 16.19 -17.87 7.59
C SER A 152 16.50 -16.76 8.60
N ASN A 153 17.17 -17.07 9.71
CA ASN A 153 17.58 -16.04 10.67
C ASN A 153 18.46 -14.95 10.03
N GLU A 154 19.31 -15.28 9.05
CA GLU A 154 20.06 -14.25 8.30
C GLU A 154 19.15 -13.42 7.40
N GLN A 155 18.17 -14.06 6.74
CA GLN A 155 17.19 -13.35 5.93
C GLN A 155 16.30 -12.45 6.79
N LEU A 156 15.92 -12.85 8.01
CA LEU A 156 15.17 -12.02 8.96
C LEU A 156 15.99 -10.80 9.41
N ALA A 157 17.28 -10.98 9.74
CA ALA A 157 18.15 -9.85 10.08
C ALA A 157 18.34 -8.89 8.90
N SER A 158 18.48 -9.42 7.67
CA SER A 158 18.53 -8.62 6.45
C SER A 158 17.22 -7.87 6.20
N LEU A 159 16.07 -8.50 6.46
CA LEU A 159 14.74 -7.90 6.33
C LEU A 159 14.54 -6.77 7.35
N GLN A 160 15.03 -6.91 8.58
CA GLN A 160 15.02 -5.85 9.59
C GLN A 160 15.89 -4.66 9.19
N GLY A 161 17.11 -4.90 8.69
CA GLY A 161 17.97 -3.83 8.17
C GLY A 161 17.34 -3.13 6.96
N ALA A 162 16.67 -3.89 6.10
CA ALA A 162 15.89 -3.34 4.99
C ALA A 162 14.67 -2.53 5.46
N GLU A 163 14.01 -2.94 6.54
CA GLU A 163 12.88 -2.21 7.13
C GLU A 163 13.31 -0.81 7.59
N GLU A 164 14.45 -0.73 8.29
CA GLU A 164 15.00 0.54 8.76
C GLU A 164 15.40 1.45 7.58
N ALA A 165 16.08 0.90 6.58
CA ALA A 165 16.46 1.66 5.38
C ALA A 165 15.22 2.20 4.63
N LEU A 166 14.17 1.40 4.55
CA LEU A 166 12.93 1.80 3.90
C LEU A 166 12.18 2.86 4.73
N ARG A 167 12.20 2.76 6.06
CA ARG A 167 11.65 3.79 6.94
C ARG A 167 12.33 5.14 6.70
N VAL A 168 13.66 5.15 6.61
CA VAL A 168 14.43 6.36 6.26
C VAL A 168 14.05 6.89 4.88
N GLN A 169 13.86 6.01 3.89
CA GLN A 169 13.43 6.42 2.54
C GLN A 169 12.04 7.09 2.57
N TYR A 170 11.07 6.52 3.29
CA TYR A 170 9.74 7.11 3.45
C TYR A 170 9.80 8.49 4.14
N GLU A 171 10.67 8.68 5.13
CA GLU A 171 10.89 9.98 5.78
C GLU A 171 11.52 11.02 4.82
N ILE A 172 12.43 10.60 3.93
CA ILE A 172 12.99 11.46 2.88
C ILE A 172 11.92 11.85 1.86
N GLU A 173 11.14 10.89 1.38
CA GLU A 173 10.05 11.13 0.43
C GLU A 173 9.00 12.08 1.01
N GLU A 174 8.65 11.94 2.29
CA GLU A 174 7.77 12.88 2.98
C GLU A 174 8.35 14.29 3.01
N ARG A 175 9.63 14.43 3.37
CA ARG A 175 10.30 15.75 3.37
C ARG A 175 10.27 16.38 1.98
N HIS A 176 10.48 15.59 0.93
CA HIS A 176 10.38 16.06 -0.45
C HIS A 176 8.96 16.45 -0.82
N GLN A 177 7.96 15.66 -0.44
CA GLN A 177 6.55 15.96 -0.69
C GLN A 177 6.13 17.26 0.00
N MET A 178 6.53 17.46 1.26
CA MET A 178 6.28 18.67 2.02
C MET A 178 7.00 19.89 1.42
N ARG A 179 8.25 19.74 0.97
CA ARG A 179 9.01 20.79 0.25
C ARG A 179 8.29 21.24 -1.02
N ASN A 180 7.67 20.29 -1.72
CA ASN A 180 7.06 20.48 -3.03
C ASN A 180 5.57 20.83 -2.97
N MET A 181 4.96 20.78 -1.79
CA MET A 181 3.52 21.04 -1.61
C MET A 181 3.16 22.45 -2.10
N GLY A 182 2.23 22.54 -3.06
CA GLY A 182 1.80 23.80 -3.66
C GLY A 182 2.77 24.41 -4.69
N ARG A 183 3.77 23.66 -5.14
CA ARG A 183 4.78 24.10 -6.12
C ARG A 183 4.71 23.27 -7.41
N VAL A 184 5.17 23.86 -8.52
CA VAL A 184 5.42 23.12 -9.75
C VAL A 184 6.75 22.38 -9.59
N VAL A 185 6.71 21.05 -9.68
CA VAL A 185 7.89 20.18 -9.54
C VAL A 185 8.41 19.83 -10.93
N TYR A 186 9.71 19.99 -11.12
CA TYR A 186 10.41 19.50 -12.31
C TYR A 186 11.08 18.18 -11.93
N GLU A 187 10.51 17.06 -12.37
CA GLU A 187 10.88 15.69 -11.93
C GLU A 187 12.35 15.32 -12.22
N ASP A 188 13.01 16.02 -13.15
CA ASP A 188 14.36 15.68 -13.65
C ASP A 188 15.45 16.74 -13.33
N SER A 189 15.28 17.58 -12.31
CA SER A 189 16.23 18.67 -12.03
C SER A 189 16.92 18.55 -10.66
N PRO A 190 17.96 17.71 -10.50
CA PRO A 190 18.68 17.52 -9.24
C PRO A 190 19.37 18.80 -8.72
N LEU A 191 19.63 19.78 -9.59
CA LEU A 191 20.14 21.10 -9.19
C LEU A 191 19.13 21.91 -8.36
N LEU A 192 17.83 21.77 -8.64
CA LEU A 192 16.78 22.46 -7.86
C LEU A 192 16.73 21.92 -6.44
N ASP A 193 16.92 20.62 -6.25
CA ASP A 193 16.98 20.00 -4.92
C ASP A 193 18.18 20.49 -4.10
N TYR A 194 19.32 20.76 -4.74
CA TYR A 194 20.50 21.36 -4.09
C TYR A 194 20.25 22.83 -3.66
N PHE A 195 19.66 23.65 -4.52
CA PHE A 195 19.42 25.07 -4.22
C PHE A 195 18.29 25.32 -3.20
N LEU A 196 17.31 24.41 -3.13
CA LEU A 196 16.11 24.59 -2.32
C LEU A 196 16.26 24.12 -0.87
N GLY A 197 17.40 23.54 -0.49
CA GLY A 197 17.70 23.10 0.88
C GLY A 197 16.81 21.95 1.39
N GLU A 198 17.10 21.47 2.61
CA GLU A 198 16.28 20.45 3.28
C GLU A 198 15.13 21.08 4.06
N VAL A 199 13.94 20.46 4.02
CA VAL A 199 12.83 20.86 4.90
C VAL A 199 12.97 20.15 6.24
N VAL A 200 13.08 20.94 7.32
CA VAL A 200 13.33 20.46 8.69
C VAL A 200 12.24 20.99 9.62
N PHE A 201 11.83 20.18 10.60
CA PHE A 201 10.93 20.57 11.68
C PHE A 201 11.72 20.82 12.97
N ASP A 202 11.67 22.03 13.52
CA ASP A 202 12.38 22.40 14.76
C ASP A 202 11.59 22.10 16.05
N GLY A 203 10.49 21.35 15.95
CA GLY A 203 9.55 21.11 17.06
C GLY A 203 8.42 22.14 17.14
N LYS A 204 8.45 23.24 16.37
CA LYS A 204 7.39 24.25 16.32
C LYS A 204 6.92 24.57 14.91
N ARG A 205 7.83 24.62 13.94
CA ARG A 205 7.52 24.97 12.54
C ARG A 205 8.41 24.22 11.56
N TRP A 206 7.86 24.01 10.37
CA TRP A 206 8.61 23.53 9.21
C TRP A 206 9.34 24.71 8.56
N HIS A 207 10.63 24.57 8.27
CA HIS A 207 11.43 25.57 7.57
C HIS A 207 12.47 24.91 6.65
N VAL A 208 12.99 25.67 5.69
CA VAL A 208 14.04 25.22 4.78
C VAL A 208 15.41 25.55 5.39
N ALA A 209 16.20 24.52 5.65
CA ALA A 209 17.62 24.63 6.00
C ALA A 209 18.44 24.55 4.71
N MET A 210 19.11 25.64 4.35
CA MET A 210 20.11 25.60 3.28
C MET A 210 21.33 24.85 3.82
N THR A 211 21.69 23.73 3.18
CA THR A 211 22.98 23.07 3.44
C THR A 211 24.08 24.01 2.98
N ALA A 212 24.84 24.58 3.92
CA ALA A 212 26.03 25.34 3.58
C ALA A 212 27.03 24.42 2.86
N ALA A 213 27.51 24.87 1.70
CA ALA A 213 28.52 24.18 0.90
C ALA A 213 29.87 24.08 1.64
#